data_AF-A0A5N6Z3U7-F1
#
_entry.id   AF-A0A5N6Z3U7-F1
#
_cell.length_a   1.000
_cell.length_b   1.000
_cell.length_c   1.000
_cell.angle_alpha   90.00
_cell.angle_beta   90.00
_cell.angle_gamma   90.00
#
_symmetry.space_group_name_H-M   'P 1'
#
loop_
_entity.id
_entity.type
_entity.pdbx_description
1 polymer ?
#
loop_
_entity_poly.entity_id
_entity_poly.type
_entity_poly.pdbx_seq_one_letter_code
_entity_poly.pdbx_strand_id
1 'polypeptide(L)'
;MLSRLSRTLPAAIRPSLRVGRISAPAATHYQPQSSPAHRSSCRGFHYTPSARKGIFPGSSDPPAPNPQPNNVAGAANHVTEPSPLTDGQYHEYAEHYLNVLQGEIEKVQEEGADIEAEYSAGVLNIILPGVGVYVLNKQPPNKQIWLSSPVSGPKRYDWVMEGDHMHEKQDTRPFANGQWIYLRDGSNLTDLLNTELILNIPKNVYSEEL
;
A
#
# COMPACT_ATOMS: atom_id res chain seq x y z
N MET A 1 39.49 35.04 56.81
CA MET A 1 38.13 35.40 57.26
C MET A 1 37.65 36.59 56.45
N LEU A 2 36.75 36.38 55.49
CA LEU A 2 36.22 37.45 54.65
C LEU A 2 34.69 37.32 54.54
N SER A 3 34.05 38.34 55.13
CA SER A 3 32.73 38.94 54.90
C SER A 3 31.65 38.17 54.14
N ARG A 4 30.56 37.91 54.87
CA ARG A 4 29.20 37.66 54.38
C ARG A 4 28.63 38.94 53.77
N LEU A 5 28.02 38.83 52.59
CA LEU A 5 27.09 39.83 52.06
C LEU A 5 25.85 39.14 51.48
N SER A 6 24.75 39.86 51.62
CA SER A 6 23.39 39.36 51.76
C SER A 6 22.74 38.95 50.43
N ARG A 7 21.98 37.86 50.49
CA ARG A 7 21.16 37.31 49.42
C ARG A 7 19.84 38.08 49.36
N THR A 8 19.62 38.89 48.33
CA THR A 8 18.33 39.52 48.03
C THR A 8 17.68 38.80 46.84
N LEU A 9 16.45 38.31 47.05
CA LEU A 9 15.58 37.71 46.04
C LEU A 9 14.70 38.81 45.42
N PRO A 10 14.58 38.94 44.09
CA PRO A 10 13.50 39.70 43.48
C PRO A 10 12.23 38.83 43.36
N ALA A 11 11.11 39.43 43.73
CA ALA A 11 9.79 38.84 43.83
C ALA A 11 9.17 38.46 42.47
N ALA A 12 8.42 37.37 42.48
CA ALA A 12 7.65 36.87 41.35
C ALA A 12 6.46 37.79 41.04
N ILE A 13 6.40 38.30 39.81
CA ILE A 13 5.24 39.03 39.30
C ILE A 13 4.31 38.02 38.62
N ARG A 14 3.19 37.71 39.28
CA ARG A 14 2.11 36.90 38.70
C ARG A 14 1.18 37.81 37.89
N PRO A 15 0.92 37.53 36.60
CA PRO A 15 -0.17 38.20 35.89
C PRO A 15 -1.52 37.66 36.41
N SER A 16 -2.30 38.55 37.00
CA SER A 16 -3.70 38.31 37.39
C SER A 16 -4.59 38.50 36.16
N LEU A 17 -4.99 37.40 35.52
CA LEU A 17 -6.06 37.44 34.52
C LEU A 17 -7.41 37.34 35.24
N ARG A 18 -8.15 38.46 35.24
CA ARG A 18 -9.54 38.52 35.68
C ARG A 18 -10.40 37.72 34.70
N VAL A 19 -10.85 36.55 35.12
CA VAL A 19 -11.91 35.80 34.43
C VAL A 19 -13.22 36.56 34.65
N GLY A 20 -13.74 37.13 33.57
CA GLY A 20 -15.04 37.81 33.52
C GLY A 20 -16.20 36.85 33.77
N ARG A 21 -17.28 37.42 34.30
CA ARG A 21 -18.49 36.74 34.74
C ARG A 21 -19.16 35.94 33.61
N ILE A 22 -19.55 34.73 33.97
CA ILE A 22 -20.38 33.79 33.20
C ILE A 22 -21.76 34.42 33.02
N SER A 23 -22.18 34.63 31.77
CA SER A 23 -23.58 34.89 31.41
C SER A 23 -24.07 33.65 30.67
N ALA A 24 -24.94 32.89 31.31
CA ALA A 24 -25.55 31.71 30.71
C ALA A 24 -26.59 32.13 29.65
N PRO A 25 -26.54 31.61 28.42
CA PRO A 25 -27.67 31.72 27.51
C PRO A 25 -28.79 30.79 27.99
N ALA A 26 -30.00 31.34 28.11
CA ALA A 26 -31.22 30.61 28.39
C ALA A 26 -31.44 29.51 27.34
N ALA A 27 -31.75 28.31 27.81
CA ALA A 27 -32.11 27.17 26.96
C ALA A 27 -33.46 27.45 26.28
N THR A 28 -33.43 27.75 24.98
CA THR A 28 -34.63 27.72 24.15
C THR A 28 -35.02 26.26 23.96
N HIS A 29 -36.06 25.85 24.71
CA HIS A 29 -36.71 24.55 24.59
C HIS A 29 -37.32 24.42 23.19
N TYR A 30 -36.58 23.84 22.25
CA TYR A 30 -37.13 23.41 20.97
C TYR A 30 -37.99 22.18 21.21
N GLN A 31 -39.30 22.39 21.15
CA GLN A 31 -40.32 21.35 21.16
C GLN A 31 -40.45 20.83 19.72
N PRO A 32 -40.06 19.58 19.39
CA PRO A 32 -40.41 19.02 18.10
C PRO A 32 -41.90 18.69 18.10
N GLN A 33 -42.69 19.47 17.35
CA GLN A 33 -44.05 19.11 16.98
C GLN A 33 -44.01 17.84 16.12
N SER A 34 -44.47 16.73 16.69
CA SER A 34 -44.81 15.51 15.96
C SER A 34 -46.09 15.75 15.16
N SER A 35 -45.93 15.96 13.86
CA SER A 35 -47.02 15.89 12.87
C SER A 35 -47.23 14.43 12.42
N PRO A 36 -48.42 14.06 11.93
CA PRO A 36 -48.96 12.71 12.05
C PRO A 36 -48.36 11.71 11.06
N ALA A 37 -48.35 10.46 11.49
CA ALA A 37 -47.91 9.29 10.74
C ALA A 37 -48.63 9.18 9.38
N HIS A 38 -47.88 9.38 8.30
CA HIS A 38 -48.23 8.86 6.99
C HIS A 38 -47.78 7.41 6.90
N ARG A 39 -48.76 6.52 6.76
CA ARG A 39 -48.60 5.08 6.56
C ARG A 39 -48.02 4.79 5.17
N SER A 40 -47.22 3.72 5.12
CA SER A 40 -46.87 2.90 3.94
C SER A 40 -45.84 3.54 2.98
N SER A 41 -44.72 2.92 2.63
CA SER A 41 -44.58 1.54 2.18
C SER A 41 -43.20 0.99 2.55
N CYS A 42 -43.19 -0.09 3.33
CA CYS A 42 -42.03 -0.94 3.51
C CYS A 42 -41.67 -1.53 2.14
N ARG A 43 -40.53 -1.13 1.56
CA ARG A 43 -39.91 -1.89 0.47
C ARG A 43 -39.48 -3.24 1.04
N GLY A 44 -40.35 -4.22 0.89
CA GLY A 44 -40.04 -5.62 1.18
C GLY A 44 -38.89 -6.07 0.28
N PHE A 45 -37.90 -6.72 0.86
CA PHE A 45 -36.98 -7.53 0.08
C PHE A 45 -37.78 -8.68 -0.52
N HIS A 46 -37.98 -8.65 -1.83
CA HIS A 46 -38.60 -9.74 -2.56
C HIS A 46 -37.57 -10.89 -2.62
N TYR A 47 -37.70 -11.85 -1.71
CA TYR A 47 -37.03 -13.14 -1.84
C TYR A 47 -37.87 -13.97 -2.81
N THR A 48 -37.38 -14.19 -4.03
CA THR A 48 -37.94 -15.23 -4.89
C THR A 48 -37.35 -16.57 -4.43
N PRO A 49 -38.16 -17.54 -3.98
CA PRO A 49 -37.63 -18.88 -3.75
C PRO A 49 -37.24 -19.43 -5.13
N SER A 50 -35.95 -19.69 -5.32
CA SER A 50 -35.47 -20.41 -6.49
C SER A 50 -36.02 -21.84 -6.43
N ALA A 51 -36.92 -22.19 -7.34
CA ALA A 51 -37.41 -23.56 -7.47
C ALA A 51 -36.26 -24.45 -7.93
N ARG A 52 -35.56 -25.08 -6.99
CA ARG A 52 -34.60 -26.16 -7.26
C ARG A 52 -35.37 -27.41 -7.69
N LYS A 53 -35.80 -27.45 -8.95
CA LYS A 53 -36.21 -28.72 -9.56
C LYS A 53 -34.94 -29.42 -10.04
N GLY A 54 -34.28 -30.13 -9.13
CA GLY A 54 -33.19 -31.03 -9.48
C GLY A 54 -33.68 -32.15 -10.40
N ILE A 55 -32.81 -32.61 -11.29
CA ILE A 55 -33.06 -33.69 -12.26
C ILE A 55 -33.03 -35.09 -11.60
N PHE A 56 -32.80 -35.17 -10.29
CA PHE A 56 -32.72 -36.41 -9.54
C PHE A 56 -34.08 -36.73 -8.91
N PRO A 57 -34.71 -37.88 -9.25
CA PRO A 57 -35.86 -38.36 -8.51
C PRO A 57 -35.41 -38.74 -7.09
N GLY A 58 -35.67 -37.88 -6.10
CA GLY A 58 -35.58 -38.25 -4.68
C GLY A 58 -34.60 -37.51 -3.76
N SER A 59 -34.05 -36.34 -4.13
CA SER A 59 -33.24 -35.55 -3.18
C SER A 59 -33.65 -34.08 -3.15
N SER A 60 -34.20 -33.63 -2.01
CA SER A 60 -34.71 -32.27 -1.82
C SER A 60 -33.64 -31.23 -1.43
N ASP A 61 -32.41 -31.65 -1.10
CA ASP A 61 -31.34 -30.73 -0.69
C ASP A 61 -29.98 -31.18 -1.25
N PRO A 62 -29.48 -30.60 -2.36
CA PRO A 62 -28.09 -30.83 -2.74
C PRO A 62 -27.18 -30.14 -1.72
N PRO A 63 -26.09 -30.80 -1.26
CA PRO A 63 -25.09 -30.16 -0.41
C PRO A 63 -24.55 -28.91 -1.12
N ALA A 64 -24.25 -27.86 -0.35
CA ALA A 64 -23.67 -26.64 -0.89
C ALA A 64 -22.39 -27.00 -1.68
N PRO A 65 -22.18 -26.41 -2.87
CA PRO A 65 -20.93 -26.61 -3.58
C PRO A 65 -19.80 -26.16 -2.66
N ASN A 66 -18.83 -27.03 -2.37
CA ASN A 66 -17.57 -26.58 -1.82
C ASN A 66 -17.04 -25.49 -2.76
N PRO A 67 -16.67 -24.29 -2.27
CA PRO A 67 -15.98 -23.32 -3.12
C PRO A 67 -14.65 -23.96 -3.54
N GLN A 68 -14.62 -24.55 -4.73
CA GLN A 68 -13.38 -24.83 -5.41
C GLN A 68 -12.70 -23.49 -5.67
N PRO A 69 -11.38 -23.35 -5.48
CA PRO A 69 -10.67 -22.20 -6.01
C PRO A 69 -10.94 -22.18 -7.52
N ASN A 70 -11.52 -21.08 -7.98
CA ASN A 70 -11.87 -20.86 -9.36
C ASN A 70 -10.60 -20.83 -10.21
N ASN A 71 -10.16 -21.99 -10.69
CA ASN A 71 -9.21 -22.09 -11.78
C ASN A 71 -10.01 -21.87 -13.08
N VAL A 72 -10.38 -20.62 -13.35
CA VAL A 72 -11.01 -20.26 -14.62
C VAL A 72 -9.99 -20.51 -15.73
N ALA A 73 -10.32 -21.45 -16.61
CA ALA A 73 -9.53 -21.81 -17.78
C ALA A 73 -9.21 -20.56 -18.62
N GLY A 74 -7.94 -20.17 -18.66
CA GLY A 74 -7.44 -19.04 -19.45
C GLY A 74 -6.61 -18.01 -18.69
N ALA A 75 -6.54 -18.07 -17.36
CA ALA A 75 -5.63 -17.22 -16.59
C ALA A 75 -4.19 -17.73 -16.75
N ALA A 76 -3.29 -16.85 -17.23
CA ALA A 76 -1.86 -17.10 -17.29
C ALA A 76 -1.35 -17.68 -15.96
N ASN A 77 -0.33 -18.56 -16.01
CA ASN A 77 0.38 -19.08 -14.84
C ASN A 77 0.86 -17.91 -13.96
N HIS A 78 0.02 -17.46 -13.04
CA HIS A 78 0.27 -16.29 -12.22
C HIS A 78 0.70 -16.79 -10.84
N VAL A 79 1.89 -16.37 -10.42
CA VAL A 79 2.47 -16.74 -9.13
C VAL A 79 1.53 -16.26 -8.03
N THR A 80 0.92 -17.21 -7.33
CA THR A 80 -0.12 -16.91 -6.35
C THR A 80 0.45 -16.65 -4.96
N GLU A 81 1.72 -17.02 -4.72
CA GLU A 81 2.37 -16.93 -3.42
C GLU A 81 3.75 -16.26 -3.51
N PRO A 82 4.11 -15.38 -2.56
CA PRO A 82 5.42 -14.75 -2.52
C PRO A 82 6.50 -15.74 -2.09
N SER A 83 7.72 -15.60 -2.61
CA SER A 83 8.84 -16.43 -2.17
C SER A 83 9.24 -16.05 -0.74
N PRO A 84 9.53 -17.03 0.15
CA PRO A 84 9.87 -16.74 1.54
C PRO A 84 11.22 -16.01 1.63
N LEU A 85 11.21 -14.82 2.23
CA LEU A 85 12.41 -14.03 2.53
C LEU A 85 12.66 -13.95 4.03
N THR A 86 13.94 -13.98 4.43
CA THR A 86 14.33 -13.51 5.77
C THR A 86 14.29 -11.98 5.83
N ASP A 87 14.22 -11.40 7.04
CA ASP A 87 14.15 -9.95 7.21
C ASP A 87 15.40 -9.24 6.69
N GLY A 88 16.57 -9.88 6.84
CA GLY A 88 17.85 -9.40 6.31
C GLY A 88 17.87 -9.38 4.77
N GLN A 89 17.45 -10.48 4.14
CA GLN A 89 17.37 -10.56 2.67
C GLN A 89 16.37 -9.55 2.10
N TYR A 90 15.21 -9.40 2.73
CA TYR A 90 14.24 -8.38 2.31
C TYR A 90 14.87 -6.98 2.33
N HIS A 91 15.58 -6.65 3.42
CA HIS A 91 16.21 -5.34 3.54
C HIS A 91 17.24 -5.13 2.44
N GLU A 92 18.14 -6.11 2.23
CA GLU A 92 19.15 -6.07 1.17
C GLU A 92 18.53 -5.91 -0.22
N TYR A 93 17.55 -6.75 -0.56
CA TYR A 93 16.95 -6.73 -1.90
C TYR A 93 16.11 -5.48 -2.17
N ALA A 94 15.35 -5.02 -1.18
CA ALA A 94 14.52 -3.82 -1.33
C ALA A 94 15.39 -2.54 -1.33
N GLU A 95 16.43 -2.48 -0.51
CA GLU A 95 17.38 -1.37 -0.49
C GLU A 95 18.14 -1.27 -1.81
N HIS A 96 18.70 -2.39 -2.28
CA HIS A 96 19.42 -2.45 -3.54
C HIS A 96 18.54 -2.01 -4.71
N TYR A 97 17.29 -2.49 -4.77
CA TYR A 97 16.35 -2.10 -5.82
C TYR A 97 16.10 -0.59 -5.87
N LEU A 98 15.82 0.02 -4.72
CA LEU A 98 15.53 1.45 -4.65
C LEU A 98 16.77 2.29 -4.97
N ASN A 99 17.97 1.85 -4.59
CA ASN A 99 19.21 2.53 -4.95
C ASN A 99 19.48 2.47 -6.46
N VAL A 100 19.29 1.32 -7.10
CA VAL A 100 19.43 1.20 -8.56
C VAL A 100 18.41 2.08 -9.28
N LEU A 101 17.16 2.06 -8.83
CA LEU A 101 16.10 2.90 -9.38
C LEU A 101 16.43 4.39 -9.24
N GLN A 102 16.92 4.81 -8.07
CA GLN A 102 17.36 6.19 -7.87
C GLN A 102 18.48 6.58 -8.84
N GLY A 103 19.52 5.74 -8.97
CA GLY A 103 20.64 6.01 -9.88
C GLY A 103 20.22 6.12 -11.36
N GLU A 104 19.29 5.28 -11.81
CA GLU A 104 18.76 5.38 -13.17
C GLU A 104 17.92 6.66 -13.39
N ILE A 105 17.21 7.14 -12.37
CA ILE A 105 16.48 8.40 -12.46
C ILE A 105 17.45 9.59 -12.49
N GLU A 106 18.49 9.59 -11.64
CA GLU A 106 19.55 10.61 -11.64
C GLU A 106 20.24 10.69 -13.01
N LYS A 107 20.53 9.55 -13.63
CA LYS A 107 21.08 9.49 -14.98
C LYS A 107 20.14 10.10 -16.03
N VAL A 108 18.84 9.76 -15.99
CA VAL A 108 17.85 10.32 -16.92
C VAL A 108 17.67 11.84 -16.71
N GLN A 109 17.80 12.30 -15.46
CA GLN A 109 17.84 13.72 -15.13
C GLN A 109 19.07 14.42 -15.77
N GLU A 110 20.26 13.80 -15.72
CA GLU A 110 21.47 14.32 -16.39
C GLU A 110 21.34 14.37 -17.92
N GLU A 111 20.58 13.45 -18.51
CA GLU A 111 20.26 13.43 -19.95
C GLU A 111 19.27 14.55 -20.37
N GLY A 112 18.72 15.29 -19.40
CA GLY A 112 17.89 16.47 -19.63
C GLY A 112 16.39 16.25 -19.44
N ALA A 113 15.97 15.12 -18.85
CA ALA A 113 14.60 14.94 -18.40
C ALA A 113 14.31 15.77 -17.14
N ASP A 114 13.13 16.36 -17.06
CA ASP A 114 12.66 17.07 -15.88
C ASP A 114 12.07 16.05 -14.89
N ILE A 115 12.92 15.23 -14.28
CA ILE A 115 12.57 14.21 -13.30
C ILE A 115 13.47 14.35 -12.08
N GLU A 116 12.91 14.24 -10.88
CA GLU A 116 13.67 14.33 -9.63
C GLU A 116 13.35 13.14 -8.73
N ALA A 117 14.37 12.58 -8.10
CA ALA A 117 14.23 11.50 -7.11
C ALA A 117 14.77 11.93 -5.74
N GLU A 118 14.00 11.67 -4.69
CA GLU A 118 14.40 11.89 -3.30
C GLU A 118 14.17 10.60 -2.50
N TYR A 119 15.28 9.99 -2.03
CA TYR A 119 15.23 8.80 -1.19
C TYR A 119 15.51 9.14 0.27
N SER A 120 14.58 8.78 1.16
CA SER A 120 14.70 9.04 2.60
C SER A 120 13.95 8.00 3.43
N ALA A 121 14.62 7.45 4.45
CA ALA A 121 14.04 6.53 5.43
C ALA A 121 13.26 5.34 4.84
N GLY A 122 13.70 4.80 3.70
CA GLY A 122 13.02 3.70 3.01
C GLY A 122 11.82 4.11 2.15
N VAL A 123 11.67 5.41 1.90
CA VAL A 123 10.68 5.98 0.98
C VAL A 123 11.43 6.69 -0.15
N LEU A 124 11.15 6.31 -1.38
CA LEU A 124 11.62 6.97 -2.60
C LEU A 124 10.47 7.77 -3.20
N ASN A 125 10.61 9.09 -3.24
CA ASN A 125 9.70 9.99 -3.92
C ASN A 125 10.28 10.32 -5.29
N ILE A 126 9.47 10.19 -6.34
CA ILE A 126 9.86 10.55 -7.70
C ILE A 126 8.87 11.61 -8.20
N ILE A 127 9.39 12.79 -8.53
CA ILE A 127 8.61 13.95 -8.92
C ILE A 127 8.71 14.08 -10.45
N LEU A 128 7.55 13.95 -11.11
CA LEU A 128 7.43 14.18 -12.56
C LEU A 128 6.49 15.36 -12.80
N PRO A 129 7.02 16.51 -13.25
CA PRO A 129 6.22 17.67 -13.62
C PRO A 129 5.17 17.28 -14.68
N GLY A 130 3.92 17.69 -14.43
CA GLY A 130 2.78 17.41 -15.32
C GLY A 130 2.10 16.05 -15.11
N VAL A 131 2.75 15.08 -14.45
CA VAL A 131 2.15 13.77 -14.13
C VAL A 131 1.77 13.67 -12.65
N GLY A 132 2.70 14.02 -11.75
CA GLY A 132 2.50 13.95 -10.31
C GLY A 132 3.70 13.34 -9.59
N VAL A 133 3.46 12.86 -8.37
CA VAL A 133 4.49 12.29 -7.51
C VAL A 133 4.26 10.80 -7.34
N TYR A 134 5.27 10.01 -7.66
CA TYR A 134 5.32 8.59 -7.37
C TYR A 134 5.95 8.39 -6.00
N VAL A 135 5.40 7.47 -5.22
CA VAL A 135 5.94 7.13 -3.90
C VAL A 135 6.17 5.64 -3.83
N LEU A 136 7.42 5.21 -3.70
CA LEU A 136 7.78 3.84 -3.39
C LEU A 136 8.19 3.76 -1.92
N ASN A 137 7.60 2.84 -1.18
CA ASN A 137 7.83 2.70 0.26
C ASN A 137 8.12 1.25 0.63
N LYS A 138 9.23 1.04 1.35
CA LYS A 138 9.52 -0.26 1.96
C LYS A 138 8.54 -0.54 3.09
N GLN A 139 7.99 -1.75 3.09
CA GLN A 139 7.14 -2.26 4.16
C GLN A 139 7.79 -3.51 4.79
N PRO A 140 8.76 -3.32 5.70
CA PRO A 140 9.46 -4.43 6.37
C PRO A 140 8.56 -5.46 7.04
N PRO A 141 7.48 -5.08 7.75
CA PRO A 141 6.61 -6.07 8.40
C PRO A 141 5.98 -7.07 7.42
N ASN A 142 5.74 -6.64 6.18
CA ASN A 142 5.11 -7.46 5.15
C ASN A 142 6.12 -7.99 4.12
N LYS A 143 7.39 -7.55 4.17
CA LYS A 143 8.42 -7.83 3.16
C LYS A 143 8.00 -7.41 1.75
N GLN A 144 7.34 -6.26 1.66
CA GLN A 144 6.78 -5.72 0.42
C GLN A 144 7.40 -4.38 0.06
N ILE A 145 7.24 -4.00 -1.21
CA ILE A 145 7.41 -2.62 -1.67
C ILE A 145 6.02 -2.11 -2.07
N TRP A 146 5.61 -0.98 -1.51
CA TRP A 146 4.35 -0.33 -1.88
C TRP A 146 4.64 0.79 -2.85
N LEU A 147 3.85 0.86 -3.93
CA LEU A 147 3.88 1.92 -4.92
C LEU A 147 2.59 2.73 -4.82
N SER A 148 2.71 4.04 -4.85
CA SER A 148 1.62 4.96 -5.18
C SER A 148 1.97 5.64 -6.48
N SER A 149 1.36 5.22 -7.59
CA SER A 149 1.49 5.88 -8.90
C SER A 149 0.33 6.84 -9.13
N PRO A 150 0.57 8.08 -9.62
CA PRO A 150 -0.49 8.98 -10.07
C PRO A 150 -1.26 8.46 -11.30
N VAL A 151 -0.69 7.49 -12.03
CA VAL A 151 -1.26 6.92 -13.26
C VAL A 151 -2.01 5.62 -12.96
N SER A 152 -1.35 4.65 -12.32
CA SER A 152 -1.88 3.30 -12.08
C SER A 152 -2.43 3.08 -10.67
N GLY A 153 -2.28 4.07 -9.78
CA GLY A 153 -2.79 4.02 -8.41
C GLY A 153 -1.91 3.19 -7.46
N PRO A 154 -2.45 2.76 -6.31
CA PRO A 154 -1.70 2.03 -5.31
C PRO A 154 -1.50 0.56 -5.70
N LYS A 155 -0.26 0.08 -5.60
CA LYS A 155 0.12 -1.33 -5.82
C LYS A 155 1.05 -1.81 -4.72
N ARG A 156 1.07 -3.13 -4.49
CA ARG A 156 1.92 -3.79 -3.49
C ARG A 156 2.67 -4.90 -4.19
N TYR A 157 3.98 -4.93 -4.04
CA TYR A 157 4.83 -5.88 -4.71
C TYR A 157 5.49 -6.79 -3.69
N ASP A 158 5.48 -8.06 -4.01
CA ASP A 158 6.10 -9.10 -3.24
C ASP A 158 7.30 -9.66 -4.02
N TRP A 159 8.28 -10.17 -3.28
CA TRP A 159 9.43 -10.81 -3.89
C TRP A 159 9.07 -12.20 -4.39
N VAL A 160 9.42 -12.48 -5.64
CA VAL A 160 9.23 -13.77 -6.30
C VAL A 160 10.54 -14.19 -6.96
N MET A 161 11.02 -15.40 -6.67
CA MET A 161 12.20 -15.96 -7.35
C MET A 161 11.82 -16.50 -8.74
N GLU A 162 12.62 -16.13 -9.74
CA GLU A 162 12.57 -16.60 -11.13
C GLU A 162 13.04 -18.06 -11.17
N GLY A 163 12.14 -18.96 -10.81
CA GLY A 163 12.34 -20.39 -10.65
C GLY A 163 11.06 -21.08 -10.16
N ASP A 164 10.19 -20.34 -9.47
CA ASP A 164 8.85 -20.79 -9.09
C ASP A 164 7.87 -20.80 -10.28
N HIS A 165 8.26 -20.25 -11.44
CA HIS A 165 7.39 -20.06 -12.62
C HIS A 165 7.44 -21.20 -13.66
N MET A 166 8.52 -21.98 -13.67
CA MET A 166 8.70 -23.05 -14.65
C MET A 166 9.29 -24.27 -13.99
N HIS A 167 8.77 -25.44 -14.36
CA HIS A 167 9.24 -26.77 -14.00
C HIS A 167 10.64 -27.04 -14.62
N GLU A 168 11.60 -26.15 -14.39
CA GLU A 168 12.95 -26.21 -14.92
C GLU A 168 13.91 -26.53 -13.76
N LYS A 169 14.69 -27.59 -13.95
CA LYS A 169 15.46 -28.26 -12.91
C LYS A 169 16.37 -27.27 -12.17
N GLN A 170 16.28 -27.28 -10.84
CA GLN A 170 16.94 -26.41 -9.87
C GLN A 170 18.49 -26.40 -9.92
N ASP A 171 19.13 -27.17 -10.81
CA ASP A 171 20.56 -27.51 -10.77
C ASP A 171 21.45 -26.78 -11.81
N THR A 172 20.98 -25.75 -12.52
CA THR A 172 21.80 -25.12 -13.59
C THR A 172 21.92 -23.60 -13.53
N ARG A 173 21.30 -22.91 -12.58
CA ARG A 173 21.47 -21.45 -12.45
C ARG A 173 22.21 -21.10 -11.15
N PRO A 174 23.44 -20.56 -11.24
CA PRO A 174 24.22 -20.17 -10.05
C PRO A 174 23.70 -18.91 -9.34
N PHE A 175 22.65 -18.26 -9.85
CA PHE A 175 22.12 -17.01 -9.30
C PHE A 175 20.60 -17.07 -9.12
N ALA A 176 20.14 -16.66 -7.93
CA ALA A 176 18.74 -16.46 -7.62
C ALA A 176 18.29 -15.11 -8.20
N ASN A 177 17.79 -15.12 -9.43
CA ASN A 177 17.15 -13.93 -9.98
C ASN A 177 15.78 -13.81 -9.31
N GLY A 178 15.50 -12.72 -8.61
CA GLY A 178 14.15 -12.46 -8.10
C GLY A 178 13.62 -11.12 -8.59
N GLN A 179 12.31 -11.01 -8.55
CA GLN A 179 11.57 -9.89 -9.09
C GLN A 179 10.46 -9.46 -8.14
N TRP A 180 10.18 -8.15 -8.14
CA TRP A 180 9.06 -7.56 -7.41
C TRP A 180 7.79 -7.66 -8.25
N ILE A 181 6.88 -8.56 -7.87
CA ILE A 181 5.66 -8.89 -8.62
C ILE A 181 4.43 -8.49 -7.83
N TYR A 182 3.46 -7.86 -8.49
CA TYR A 182 2.14 -7.65 -7.91
C TYR A 182 1.31 -8.92 -8.04
N LEU A 183 1.07 -9.60 -6.92
CA LEU A 183 0.40 -10.90 -6.89
C LEU A 183 -1.10 -10.86 -7.31
N ARG A 184 -1.67 -9.68 -7.59
CA ARG A 184 -3.06 -9.60 -8.04
C ARG A 184 -3.21 -9.75 -9.55
N ASP A 185 -2.27 -9.19 -10.31
CA ASP A 185 -2.35 -9.11 -11.78
C ASP A 185 -1.10 -9.65 -12.49
N GLY A 186 0.00 -9.88 -11.76
CA GLY A 186 1.27 -10.38 -12.31
C GLY A 186 2.17 -9.32 -12.88
N SER A 187 1.79 -8.06 -12.74
CA SER A 187 2.63 -6.96 -13.19
C SER A 187 3.94 -6.93 -12.40
N ASN A 188 5.03 -6.77 -13.14
CA ASN A 188 6.36 -6.57 -12.59
C ASN A 188 6.57 -5.08 -12.29
N LEU A 189 7.15 -4.75 -11.14
CA LEU A 189 7.43 -3.37 -10.74
C LEU A 189 8.35 -2.66 -11.74
N THR A 190 9.44 -3.31 -12.15
CA THR A 190 10.41 -2.76 -13.11
C THR A 190 9.77 -2.50 -14.46
N ASP A 191 8.98 -3.44 -14.97
CA ASP A 191 8.30 -3.26 -16.27
C ASP A 191 7.29 -2.09 -16.21
N LEU A 192 6.58 -1.93 -15.08
CA LEU A 192 5.67 -0.81 -14.86
C LEU A 192 6.42 0.52 -14.83
N LEU A 193 7.50 0.62 -14.05
CA LEU A 193 8.28 1.86 -13.94
C LEU A 193 8.98 2.21 -15.25
N ASN A 194 9.54 1.24 -15.97
CA ASN A 194 10.11 1.47 -17.30
C ASN A 194 9.06 2.04 -18.27
N THR A 195 7.82 1.58 -18.18
CA THR A 195 6.72 2.06 -19.04
C THR A 195 6.22 3.45 -18.63
N GLU A 196 6.00 3.69 -17.34
CA GLU A 196 5.41 4.94 -16.83
C GLU A 196 6.42 6.10 -16.76
N LEU A 197 7.70 5.80 -16.47
CA LEU A 197 8.76 6.78 -16.30
C LEU A 197 9.76 6.82 -17.47
N ILE A 198 9.56 5.98 -18.50
CA ILE A 198 10.43 5.87 -19.68
C ILE A 198 11.88 5.55 -19.26
N LEU A 199 12.03 4.67 -18.28
CA LEU A 199 13.33 4.21 -17.78
C LEU A 199 13.82 2.97 -18.54
N ASN A 200 15.13 2.75 -18.51
CA ASN A 200 15.79 1.59 -19.14
C ASN A 200 16.43 0.66 -18.09
N ILE A 201 15.70 0.34 -17.03
CA ILE A 201 16.20 -0.52 -15.97
C ILE A 201 16.25 -1.97 -16.49
N PRO A 202 17.37 -2.69 -16.35
CA PRO A 202 17.45 -4.08 -16.74
C PRO A 202 16.46 -4.93 -15.93
N LYS A 203 15.86 -5.93 -16.58
CA LYS A 203 14.92 -6.87 -15.90
C LYS A 203 15.57 -7.64 -14.76
N ASN A 204 16.90 -7.79 -14.82
CA ASN A 204 17.68 -8.41 -13.78
C ASN A 204 18.52 -7.35 -13.06
N VAL A 205 17.96 -6.80 -11.99
CA VAL A 205 18.59 -5.78 -11.14
C VAL A 205 19.64 -6.40 -10.20
N TYR A 206 19.61 -7.72 -10.03
CA TYR A 206 20.40 -8.46 -9.03
C TYR A 206 21.50 -9.33 -9.62
N SER A 207 21.61 -9.37 -10.94
CA SER A 207 22.77 -9.93 -11.62
C SER A 207 23.93 -8.97 -11.40
N GLU A 208 24.85 -9.33 -10.50
CA GLU A 208 26.16 -8.69 -10.54
C GLU A 208 26.80 -8.97 -11.90
N GLU A 209 27.18 -7.91 -12.62
CA GLU A 209 28.09 -8.02 -13.75
C GLU A 209 29.44 -8.54 -13.21
N LEU A 210 29.69 -9.83 -13.42
CA LEU A 210 31.02 -10.45 -13.26
C LEU A 210 31.98 -9.99 -14.35
#